data_AF-A0A3A4VGQ9-F1
#
_entry.id   AF-A0A3A4VGQ9-F1
#
_cell.length_a   1.000
_cell.length_b   1.000
_cell.length_c   1.000
_cell.angle_alpha   90.00
_cell.angle_beta   90.00
_cell.angle_gamma   90.00
#
_symmetry.space_group_name_H-M   'P 1'
#
loop_
_entity.id
_entity.type
_entity.pdbx_description
1 polymer ?
#
loop_
_entity_poly.entity_id
_entity_poly.type
_entity_poly.pdbx_seq_one_letter_code
_entity_poly.pdbx_strand_id
1 'polypeptide(L)'
;MFFTLIAWHYGPGLRFTASNALYLPVGMFRYFSVATLTRTLLAPWHRILTPRGRGFDPAAFFTAIGENFVSRLAGAIVRIFVIAFGLAATVVSAVIGAAWLGIWLFLPAAVPAIAAWGVILVADAFR
;
A
#
# COMPACT_ATOMS: atom_id res chain seq x y z
N MET A 1 -11.79 -33.11 16.76
CA MET A 1 -11.09 -32.84 15.48
C MET A 1 -11.84 -31.80 14.64
N PHE A 2 -13.09 -32.03 14.23
CA PHE A 2 -13.84 -31.04 13.41
C PHE A 2 -14.27 -29.77 14.20
N PHE A 3 -14.89 -29.93 15.37
CA PHE A 3 -15.32 -28.78 16.19
C PHE A 3 -14.15 -27.91 16.64
N THR A 4 -13.00 -28.51 16.93
CA THR A 4 -11.76 -27.80 17.26
C THR A 4 -11.24 -26.99 16.06
N LEU A 5 -11.39 -27.51 14.84
CA LEU A 5 -11.05 -26.78 13.63
C LEU A 5 -11.97 -25.58 13.41
N ILE A 6 -13.29 -25.74 13.53
CA ILE A 6 -14.25 -24.62 13.43
C ILE A 6 -13.99 -23.57 14.51
N ALA A 7 -13.82 -23.99 15.76
CA ALA A 7 -13.54 -23.08 16.87
C ALA A 7 -12.22 -22.29 16.68
N TRP A 8 -11.19 -22.95 16.15
CA TRP A 8 -9.94 -22.28 15.80
C TRP A 8 -10.14 -21.31 14.63
N HIS A 9 -10.83 -21.76 13.58
CA HIS A 9 -11.00 -21.05 12.30
C HIS A 9 -11.73 -19.71 12.48
N TYR A 10 -12.83 -19.71 13.22
CA TYR A 10 -13.62 -18.50 13.51
C TYR A 10 -13.17 -17.75 14.77
N GLY A 11 -12.23 -18.31 15.54
CA GLY A 11 -11.68 -17.68 16.74
C GLY A 11 -10.27 -17.13 16.50
N PRO A 12 -9.21 -17.78 17.02
CA PRO A 12 -7.82 -17.35 16.85
C PRO A 12 -7.39 -17.16 15.39
N GLY A 13 -7.77 -18.08 14.50
CA GLY A 13 -7.40 -18.03 13.08
C GLY A 13 -7.97 -16.80 12.38
N LEU A 14 -9.27 -16.53 12.57
CA LEU A 14 -9.91 -15.33 12.00
C LEU A 14 -9.27 -14.05 12.53
N ARG A 15 -8.99 -13.97 13.83
CA ARG A 15 -8.31 -12.80 14.43
C ARG A 15 -6.92 -12.58 13.83
N PHE A 16 -6.14 -13.65 13.68
CA PHE A 16 -4.82 -13.57 13.08
C PHE A 16 -4.90 -13.13 11.61
N THR A 17 -5.78 -13.73 10.82
CA THR A 17 -6.01 -13.37 9.42
C THR A 17 -6.48 -11.91 9.28
N ALA A 18 -7.38 -11.45 10.16
CA ALA A 18 -7.87 -10.06 10.16
C ALA A 18 -6.75 -9.07 10.48
N SER A 19 -5.93 -9.36 11.48
CA SER A 19 -4.77 -8.54 11.80
C SER A 19 -3.80 -8.46 10.61
N ASN A 20 -3.51 -9.58 9.95
CA ASN A 20 -2.63 -9.59 8.77
C ASN A 20 -3.22 -8.81 7.59
N ALA A 21 -4.52 -8.92 7.35
CA ALA A 21 -5.21 -8.16 6.31
C ALA A 21 -5.11 -6.64 6.55
N LEU A 22 -5.02 -6.19 7.81
CA LEU A 22 -4.80 -4.79 8.16
C LEU A 22 -3.32 -4.39 8.15
N TYR A 23 -2.41 -5.29 8.51
CA TYR A 23 -0.98 -5.01 8.51
C TYR A 23 -0.43 -4.80 7.11
N LEU A 24 -0.97 -5.48 6.10
CA LEU A 24 -0.52 -5.34 4.72
C LEU A 24 -0.66 -3.89 4.18
N PRO A 25 -1.84 -3.23 4.20
CA PRO A 25 -1.99 -1.85 3.76
C PRO A 25 -1.22 -0.85 4.64
N VAL A 26 -1.19 -1.06 5.95
CA VAL A 26 -0.37 -0.22 6.85
C VAL A 26 1.13 -0.35 6.49
N GLY A 27 1.57 -1.55 6.14
CA GLY A 27 2.91 -1.84 5.66
C GLY A 27 3.22 -1.11 4.37
N MET A 28 2.32 -1.16 3.38
CA MET A 28 2.49 -0.43 2.11
C MET A 28 2.58 1.08 2.32
N PHE A 29 1.69 1.65 3.15
CA PHE A 29 1.72 3.07 3.47
C PHE A 29 3.05 3.52 4.10
N ARG A 30 3.63 2.66 4.97
CA ARG A 30 4.93 2.90 5.61
C ARG A 30 6.10 2.66 4.66
N TYR A 31 6.06 1.62 3.83
CA TYR A 31 7.11 1.28 2.87
C TYR A 31 7.36 2.41 1.88
N PHE A 32 6.30 2.98 1.31
CA PHE A 32 6.38 4.15 0.44
C PHE A 32 6.60 5.48 1.19
N SER A 33 6.76 5.42 2.52
CA SER A 33 7.00 6.59 3.37
C SER A 33 6.02 7.75 3.11
N VAL A 34 4.75 7.42 2.82
CA VAL A 34 3.76 8.37 2.29
C VAL A 34 3.62 9.59 3.20
N ALA A 35 3.48 9.39 4.51
CA ALA A 35 3.39 10.49 5.49
C ALA A 35 4.62 11.42 5.47
N THR A 36 5.82 10.86 5.33
CA THR A 36 7.08 11.63 5.31
C THR A 36 7.21 12.42 4.00
N LEU A 37 6.88 11.81 2.86
CA LEU A 37 6.94 12.48 1.56
C LEU A 37 5.92 13.63 1.48
N THR A 38 4.71 13.45 2.03
CA THR A 38 3.71 14.52 2.09
C THR A 38 4.18 15.69 2.94
N ARG A 39 4.83 15.44 4.08
CA ARG A 39 5.38 16.50 4.94
C ARG A 39 6.59 17.22 4.32
N THR A 40 7.30 16.56 3.41
CA THR A 40 8.52 17.09 2.78
C THR A 40 8.28 17.48 1.32
N LEU A 41 7.03 17.64 0.89
CA LEU A 41 6.67 17.88 -0.51
C LEU A 41 7.45 19.08 -1.10
N LEU A 42 7.48 20.19 -0.36
CA LEU A 42 8.12 21.45 -0.75
C LEU A 42 9.55 21.59 -0.22
N ALA A 43 10.11 20.54 0.42
CA ALA A 43 11.47 20.57 0.92
C ALA A 43 12.47 20.61 -0.26
N PRO A 44 13.59 21.36 -0.15
CA PRO A 44 14.60 21.44 -1.19
C PRO A 44 15.06 20.06 -1.64
N TRP A 45 15.04 19.82 -2.95
CA TRP A 45 15.49 18.56 -3.53
C TRP A 45 17.02 18.53 -3.55
N HIS A 46 17.61 17.43 -3.07
CA HIS A 46 19.06 17.18 -3.08
C HIS A 46 19.94 18.29 -2.47
N ARG A 47 19.37 19.18 -1.64
CA ARG A 47 20.06 20.36 -1.10
C ARG A 47 20.72 21.22 -2.20
N ILE A 48 20.20 21.20 -3.42
CA ILE A 48 20.61 22.13 -4.48
C ILE A 48 20.06 23.49 -4.06
N LEU A 49 20.88 24.22 -3.33
CA LEU A 49 20.58 25.55 -2.81
C LEU A 49 21.60 26.51 -3.39
N THR A 50 21.15 27.37 -4.29
CA THR A 50 21.99 28.49 -4.75
C THR A 50 22.06 29.51 -3.60
N PRO A 51 23.25 29.81 -3.08
CA PRO A 51 23.40 30.83 -2.04
C PRO A 51 22.93 32.18 -2.58
N ARG A 52 22.20 32.95 -1.77
CA ARG A 52 22.06 34.39 -2.05
C ARG A 52 23.45 35.00 -1.97
N GLY A 53 23.85 35.73 -3.01
CA GLY A 53 25.14 36.42 -3.06
C GLY A 53 25.36 37.30 -1.81
N ARG A 54 26.63 37.56 -1.47
CA ARG A 54 27.00 38.46 -0.38
C ARG A 54 26.77 39.91 -0.80
N GLY A 55 26.09 40.69 0.03
CA GLY A 55 25.76 42.11 -0.25
C GLY A 55 24.38 42.31 -0.87
N PHE A 56 24.05 43.57 -1.20
CA PHE A 56 22.78 43.90 -1.86
C PHE A 56 22.94 43.80 -3.38
N ASP A 57 22.84 42.58 -3.91
CA ASP A 57 22.76 42.30 -5.35
C ASP A 57 21.36 41.74 -5.68
N PRO A 58 20.44 42.60 -6.15
CA PRO A 58 19.08 42.19 -6.51
C PRO A 58 19.07 41.14 -7.62
N ALA A 59 20.00 41.20 -8.58
CA ALA A 59 20.05 40.26 -9.70
C ALA A 59 20.39 38.85 -9.19
N ALA A 60 21.45 38.72 -8.39
CA ALA A 60 21.82 37.44 -7.77
C ALA A 60 20.71 36.92 -6.83
N PHE A 61 19.98 37.80 -6.16
CA PHE A 61 18.85 37.44 -5.30
C PHE A 61 17.70 36.80 -6.09
N PHE A 62 17.26 37.41 -7.20
CA PHE A 62 16.17 36.87 -8.02
C PHE A 62 16.55 35.57 -8.72
N THR A 63 17.80 35.46 -9.22
CA THR A 63 18.32 34.22 -9.81
C THR A 63 18.30 33.07 -8.80
N ALA A 64 18.83 33.28 -7.59
CA ALA A 64 18.82 32.26 -6.55
C ALA A 64 17.41 31.84 -6.13
N ILE A 65 16.43 32.75 -6.13
CA ILE A 65 15.02 32.38 -5.88
C ILE A 65 14.49 31.48 -6.99
N GLY A 66 14.71 31.85 -8.25
CA GLY A 66 14.25 31.09 -9.41
C GLY A 66 14.81 29.67 -9.42
N GLU A 67 16.12 29.52 -9.25
CA GLU A 67 16.79 28.21 -9.22
C GLU A 67 16.31 27.34 -8.05
N ASN A 68 16.18 27.92 -6.86
CA ASN A 68 15.67 27.21 -5.69
C ASN A 68 14.19 26.81 -5.86
N PHE A 69 13.39 27.62 -6.54
CA PHE A 69 12.00 27.32 -6.84
C PHE A 69 11.88 26.14 -7.81
N VAL A 70 12.64 26.17 -8.92
CA VAL A 70 12.66 25.08 -9.91
C VAL A 70 13.11 23.77 -9.26
N SER A 71 14.16 23.79 -8.43
CA SER A 71 14.63 22.62 -7.68
C SER A 71 13.56 22.03 -6.76
N ARG A 72 12.83 22.88 -6.01
CA ARG A 72 11.71 22.43 -5.16
C ARG A 72 10.55 21.88 -5.97
N LEU A 73 10.23 22.48 -7.12
CA LEU A 73 9.16 22.02 -8.00
C LEU A 73 9.47 20.65 -8.59
N ALA A 74 10.68 20.46 -9.10
CA ALA A 74 11.12 19.16 -9.62
C ALA A 74 11.03 18.07 -8.55
N GLY A 75 11.50 18.35 -7.33
CA GLY A 75 11.38 17.42 -6.20
C GLY A 75 9.94 17.15 -5.78
N ALA A 76 9.08 18.17 -5.78
CA ALA A 76 7.66 18.02 -5.48
C ALA A 76 6.97 17.10 -6.50
N ILE A 77 7.25 17.26 -7.80
CA ILE A 77 6.69 16.42 -8.86
C ILE A 77 7.03 14.94 -8.63
N VAL A 78 8.31 14.62 -8.40
CA VAL A 78 8.76 13.24 -8.12
C VAL A 78 8.07 12.69 -6.87
N ARG A 79 8.02 13.46 -5.77
CA ARG A 79 7.36 13.04 -4.53
C ARG A 79 5.87 12.79 -4.73
N ILE A 80 5.17 13.60 -5.53
CA ILE A 80 3.75 13.41 -5.84
C ILE A 80 3.54 12.06 -6.54
N PHE A 81 4.37 11.71 -7.52
CA PHE A 81 4.26 10.40 -8.17
C PHE A 81 4.49 9.26 -7.18
N VAL A 82 5.52 9.33 -6.34
CA VAL A 82 5.79 8.28 -5.33
C VAL A 82 4.65 8.18 -4.31
N ILE A 83 4.10 9.31 -3.85
CA ILE A 83 2.93 9.33 -2.97
C ILE A 83 1.73 8.68 -3.66
N ALA A 84 1.45 9.03 -4.92
CA ALA A 84 0.33 8.49 -5.67
C ALA A 84 0.45 6.97 -5.83
N PHE A 85 1.62 6.47 -6.22
CA PHE A 85 1.89 5.02 -6.29
C PHE A 85 1.77 4.35 -4.92
N GLY A 86 2.30 4.97 -3.87
CA GLY A 86 2.21 4.43 -2.51
C GLY A 86 0.78 4.33 -1.99
N LEU A 87 -0.05 5.34 -2.29
CA LEU A 87 -1.48 5.31 -1.97
C LEU A 87 -2.21 4.25 -2.80
N ALA A 88 -1.94 4.15 -4.10
CA ALA A 88 -2.54 3.12 -4.95
C ALA A 88 -2.19 1.71 -4.46
N ALA A 89 -0.92 1.43 -4.13
CA ALA A 89 -0.48 0.16 -3.55
C ALA A 89 -1.16 -0.12 -2.19
N THR A 90 -1.31 0.91 -1.36
CA THR A 90 -2.04 0.80 -0.08
C THR A 90 -3.49 0.38 -0.30
N VAL A 91 -4.19 1.01 -1.26
CA VAL A 91 -5.59 0.65 -1.58
C VAL A 91 -5.68 -0.77 -2.14
N VAL A 92 -4.84 -1.13 -3.11
CA VAL A 92 -4.82 -2.49 -3.70
C VAL A 92 -4.59 -3.55 -2.62
N SER A 93 -3.62 -3.33 -1.74
CA SER A 93 -3.35 -4.27 -0.66
C SER A 93 -4.48 -4.37 0.37
N ALA A 94 -5.21 -3.28 0.64
CA ALA A 94 -6.41 -3.32 1.48
C ALA A 94 -7.53 -4.15 0.82
N VAL A 95 -7.73 -4.00 -0.49
CA VAL A 95 -8.71 -4.80 -1.25
C VAL A 95 -8.33 -6.28 -1.22
N ILE A 96 -7.05 -6.62 -1.45
CA ILE A 96 -6.56 -8.00 -1.36
C ILE A 96 -6.78 -8.56 0.05
N GLY A 97 -6.46 -7.80 1.10
CA GLY A 97 -6.68 -8.22 2.49
C GLY A 97 -8.16 -8.46 2.81
N ALA A 98 -9.04 -7.58 2.33
CA ALA A 98 -10.49 -7.72 2.50
C ALA A 98 -11.04 -8.94 1.74
N ALA A 99 -10.60 -9.16 0.50
CA ALA A 99 -10.97 -10.34 -0.29
C ALA A 99 -10.50 -11.64 0.39
N TRP A 100 -9.28 -11.65 0.91
CA TRP A 100 -8.73 -12.79 1.65
C TRP A 100 -9.52 -13.09 2.93
N LEU A 101 -9.95 -12.06 3.66
CA LEU A 101 -10.85 -12.23 4.80
C LEU A 101 -12.20 -12.80 4.39
N GLY A 102 -12.77 -12.33 3.27
CA GLY A 102 -13.99 -12.89 2.71
C GLY A 102 -13.84 -14.39 2.42
N ILE A 103 -12.79 -14.77 1.69
CA ILE A 103 -12.47 -16.18 1.40
C ILE A 103 -12.29 -16.99 2.70
N TRP A 104 -11.61 -16.42 3.70
CA TRP A 104 -11.37 -17.09 4.97
C TRP A 104 -12.68 -17.51 5.63
N LEU A 105 -13.72 -16.68 5.64
CA LEU A 105 -15.00 -17.02 6.28
C LEU A 105 -15.68 -18.25 5.68
N PHE A 106 -15.48 -18.50 4.38
CA PHE A 106 -16.13 -19.59 3.66
C PHE A 106 -15.26 -20.83 3.49
N LEU A 107 -13.95 -20.76 3.77
CA LEU A 107 -13.00 -21.87 3.59
C LEU A 107 -13.48 -23.23 4.15
N PRO A 108 -14.01 -23.32 5.39
CA PRO A 108 -14.42 -24.60 5.97
C PRO A 108 -15.55 -25.28 5.19
N ALA A 109 -16.41 -24.51 4.52
CA ALA A 109 -17.50 -25.02 3.69
C ALA A 109 -17.08 -25.17 2.21
N ALA A 110 -16.24 -24.26 1.70
CA ALA A 110 -15.79 -24.27 0.31
C ALA A 110 -14.98 -25.52 -0.02
N VAL A 111 -14.09 -25.95 0.86
CA VAL A 111 -13.23 -27.14 0.63
C VAL A 111 -14.06 -28.42 0.38
N PRO A 112 -14.98 -28.83 1.28
CA PRO A 112 -15.80 -30.02 1.03
C PRO A 112 -16.76 -29.83 -0.15
N ALA A 113 -17.29 -28.63 -0.38
CA ALA A 113 -18.16 -28.35 -1.51
C ALA A 113 -17.45 -28.55 -2.86
N ILE A 114 -16.23 -28.01 -3.01
CA ILE A 114 -15.42 -28.18 -4.23
C ILE A 114 -15.05 -29.65 -4.44
N ALA A 115 -14.70 -30.37 -3.36
CA ALA A 115 -14.39 -31.79 -3.45
C ALA A 115 -15.61 -32.61 -3.92
N ALA A 116 -16.79 -32.38 -3.34
CA ALA A 116 -18.02 -33.04 -3.74
C ALA A 116 -18.39 -32.73 -5.21
N TRP A 117 -18.27 -31.46 -5.60
CA TRP A 117 -18.51 -31.03 -6.98
C TRP A 117 -17.59 -31.73 -7.99
N GLY A 118 -16.30 -31.87 -7.65
CA GLY A 118 -15.34 -32.59 -8.49
C GLY A 118 -15.70 -34.06 -8.69
N VAL A 119 -16.16 -34.74 -7.63
CA VAL A 119 -16.60 -36.15 -7.72
C VAL A 119 -17.81 -36.29 -8.63
N ILE A 120 -18.80 -35.39 -8.52
CA ILE A 120 -20.00 -35.40 -9.36
C ILE A 120 -19.61 -35.22 -10.83
N LEU A 121 -18.76 -34.23 -11.14
CA LEU A 121 -18.31 -33.96 -12.50
C LEU A 121 -17.60 -35.17 -13.14
N VAL A 122 -16.74 -35.85 -12.38
CA VAL A 122 -16.05 -37.05 -12.85
C VAL A 122 -17.05 -38.19 -13.05
N ALA A 123 -17.99 -38.40 -12.13
CA ALA A 123 -19.00 -39.44 -12.26
C ALA A 123 -19.90 -39.25 -13.48
N ASP A 124 -20.24 -38.00 -13.81
CA ASP A 124 -21.03 -37.66 -15.00
C ASP A 124 -20.23 -37.85 -16.29
N ALA A 125 -18.91 -37.70 -16.27
CA ALA A 125 -18.04 -37.90 -17.45
C ALA A 125 -17.90 -39.38 -17.87
N PHE A 126 -18.26 -40.33 -17.01
CA PHE A 126 -18.24 -41.77 -17.30
C PHE A 126 -19.63 -42.36 -17.61
N ARG A 127 -20.69 -41.53 -17.65
CA ARG A 127 -22.03 -41.91 -18.11
C ARG A 127 -22.19 -41.60 -19.59
#